data_AF-A0A7Y0ZL51-F1
#
_entry.id   AF-A0A7Y0ZL51-F1
#
_cell.length_a   1.000
_cell.length_b   1.000
_cell.length_c   1.000
_cell.angle_alpha   90.00
_cell.angle_beta   90.00
_cell.angle_gamma   90.00
#
_symmetry.space_group_name_H-M   'P 1'
#
loop_
_entity.id
_entity.type
_entity.pdbx_description
1 polymer ?
#
loop_
_entity_poly.entity_id
_entity_poly.type
_entity_poly.pdbx_seq_one_letter_code
_entity_poly.pdbx_strand_id
1 'polypeptide(L)'
;MNQKIEDLIRDIWQSGDPIRKAEELGLGLTEDSQAIVRDVLSKIRMRAEARASLASGSGGDSIEGDAVSPNRPSNDYSLLLLYFAMYDSDSLADYPVDMRERCLMSWSKQTGFPIGDVREAVILGQNGIQSLIRACTPPHG
;
A
#
# COMPACT_ATOMS: atom_id res chain seq x y z
N MET A 1 -22.84 -7.46 6.29
CA MET A 1 -22.66 -6.05 5.88
C MET A 1 -21.39 -5.98 5.06
N ASN A 2 -21.45 -5.58 3.78
CA ASN A 2 -20.25 -5.42 2.97
C ASN A 2 -19.72 -4.00 3.21
N GLN A 3 -18.78 -3.86 4.15
CA GLN A 3 -18.15 -2.58 4.45
C GLN A 3 -17.15 -2.27 3.34
N LYS A 4 -17.17 -1.05 2.79
CA LYS A 4 -16.24 -0.68 1.72
C LYS A 4 -14.83 -0.57 2.29
N ILE A 5 -13.82 -0.94 1.50
CA ILE A 5 -12.41 -0.79 1.91
C ILE A 5 -12.09 0.65 2.31
N GLU A 6 -12.63 1.64 1.60
CA GLU A 6 -12.49 3.05 1.96
C GLU A 6 -13.00 3.35 3.39
N ASP A 7 -14.10 2.71 3.81
CA ASP A 7 -14.63 2.85 5.17
C ASP A 7 -13.69 2.20 6.19
N LEU A 8 -13.13 1.02 5.90
CA LEU A 8 -12.16 0.36 6.78
C LEU A 8 -10.90 1.21 6.98
N ILE A 9 -10.37 1.81 5.90
CA ILE A 9 -9.18 2.67 5.98
C ILE A 9 -9.51 3.95 6.74
N ARG A 10 -10.71 4.52 6.55
CA ARG A 10 -11.16 5.67 7.34
C ARG A 10 -11.30 5.34 8.82
N ASP A 11 -11.78 4.16 9.17
CA ASP A 11 -11.89 3.71 10.57
C ASP A 11 -10.52 3.55 11.23
N ILE A 12 -9.49 3.13 10.48
CA ILE A 12 -8.09 3.11 10.95
C ILE A 12 -7.60 4.52 11.24
N TRP A 13 -7.79 5.45 10.30
CA TRP A 13 -7.37 6.84 10.43
C TRP A 13 -8.03 7.57 11.62
N GLN A 14 -9.31 7.28 11.89
CA GLN A 14 -10.04 7.89 13.00
C GLN A 14 -9.74 7.24 14.36
N SER A 15 -8.96 6.15 14.39
CA SER A 15 -8.62 5.45 15.62
C SER A 15 -7.47 6.13 16.37
N GLY A 16 -7.47 6.02 17.71
CA GLY A 16 -6.33 6.47 18.53
C GLY A 16 -5.11 5.55 18.44
N ASP A 17 -5.24 4.37 17.84
CA ASP A 17 -4.17 3.39 17.62
C ASP A 17 -4.36 2.70 16.25
N PRO A 18 -3.85 3.32 15.16
CA PRO A 18 -4.05 2.84 13.79
C PRO A 18 -3.51 1.43 13.55
N ILE A 19 -2.39 1.05 14.19
CA ILE A 19 -1.78 -0.27 14.00
C ILE A 19 -2.70 -1.34 14.57
N ARG A 20 -3.09 -1.20 15.84
CA ARG A 20 -4.00 -2.14 16.49
C ARG A 20 -5.36 -2.20 15.78
N LYS A 21 -5.85 -1.06 15.26
CA LYS A 21 -7.11 -1.05 14.52
C LYS A 21 -6.99 -1.79 13.17
N ALA A 22 -5.87 -1.65 12.47
CA ALA A 22 -5.61 -2.40 11.25
C ALA A 22 -5.55 -3.92 11.50
N GLU A 23 -4.96 -4.35 12.62
CA GLU A 23 -4.96 -5.76 13.06
C GLU A 23 -6.38 -6.29 13.28
N GLU A 24 -7.19 -5.57 14.04
CA GLU A 24 -8.59 -5.94 14.33
C GLU A 24 -9.42 -6.08 13.04
N LEU A 25 -9.34 -5.09 12.16
CA LEU A 25 -10.09 -5.10 10.90
C LEU A 25 -9.54 -6.14 9.93
N GLY A 26 -8.22 -6.37 9.92
CA GLY A 26 -7.52 -7.38 9.12
C GLY A 26 -8.03 -8.80 9.38
N LEU A 27 -8.34 -9.12 10.64
CA LEU A 27 -8.90 -10.41 11.06
C LEU A 27 -10.37 -10.58 10.64
N GLY A 28 -11.13 -9.47 10.58
CA GLY A 28 -12.56 -9.47 10.25
C GLY A 28 -12.89 -9.29 8.76
N LEU A 29 -11.88 -9.22 7.90
CA LEU A 29 -12.02 -8.91 6.47
C LEU A 29 -12.72 -10.04 5.71
N THR A 30 -13.80 -9.72 4.99
CA THR A 30 -14.52 -10.69 4.13
C THR A 30 -13.66 -11.12 2.94
N GLU A 31 -13.88 -12.33 2.41
CA GLU A 31 -13.10 -12.83 1.26
C GLU A 31 -13.16 -11.91 0.03
N ASP A 32 -14.33 -11.32 -0.24
CA ASP A 32 -14.51 -10.33 -1.30
C ASP A 32 -13.64 -9.09 -1.08
N SER A 33 -13.65 -8.56 0.14
CA SER A 33 -12.84 -7.39 0.50
C SER A 33 -11.34 -7.73 0.42
N GLN A 34 -10.95 -8.92 0.86
CA GLN A 34 -9.57 -9.41 0.71
C GLN A 34 -9.18 -9.53 -0.77
N ALA A 35 -10.08 -9.98 -1.64
CA ALA A 35 -9.81 -10.06 -3.08
C ALA A 35 -9.57 -8.67 -3.69
N ILE A 36 -10.39 -7.69 -3.32
CA ILE A 36 -10.22 -6.30 -3.79
C ILE A 36 -8.91 -5.70 -3.26
N VAL A 37 -8.60 -5.85 -1.96
CA VAL A 37 -7.32 -5.38 -1.39
C VAL A 37 -6.13 -6.01 -2.12
N ARG A 38 -6.18 -7.32 -2.38
CA ARG A 38 -5.12 -8.02 -3.13
C ARG A 38 -4.96 -7.49 -4.54
N ASP A 39 -6.05 -7.20 -5.25
CA ASP A 39 -5.99 -6.65 -6.61
C ASP A 39 -5.43 -5.22 -6.62
N VAL A 40 -5.82 -4.38 -5.64
CA VAL A 40 -5.24 -3.04 -5.47
C VAL A 40 -3.72 -3.12 -5.25
N LEU A 41 -3.27 -3.96 -4.31
CA LEU A 41 -1.85 -4.13 -4.01
C LEU A 41 -1.06 -4.70 -5.21
N SER A 42 -1.65 -5.64 -5.95
CA SER A 42 -1.07 -6.17 -7.19
C SER A 42 -0.81 -5.05 -8.21
N LYS A 43 -1.78 -4.14 -8.39
CA LYS A 43 -1.65 -2.98 -9.28
C LYS A 43 -0.59 -1.99 -8.81
N ILE A 44 -0.45 -1.79 -7.50
CA ILE A 44 0.64 -0.96 -6.94
C ILE A 44 1.99 -1.60 -7.26
N ARG A 45 2.15 -2.90 -7.01
CA ARG A 45 3.40 -3.62 -7.31
C ARG A 45 3.77 -3.56 -8.78
N MET A 46 2.84 -3.83 -9.69
CA MET A 46 3.10 -3.75 -11.14
C MET A 46 3.63 -2.36 -11.54
N ARG A 47 3.11 -1.29 -10.92
CA ARG A 47 3.58 0.08 -11.17
C ARG A 47 4.97 0.33 -10.58
N ALA A 48 5.24 -0.19 -9.39
CA ALA A 48 6.55 -0.08 -8.74
C ALA A 48 7.63 -0.78 -9.57
N GLU A 49 7.35 -1.99 -10.05
CA GLU A 49 8.23 -2.75 -10.95
C GLU A 49 8.49 -1.99 -12.26
N ALA A 50 7.43 -1.51 -12.93
CA ALA A 50 7.56 -0.72 -14.15
C ALA A 50 8.42 0.54 -13.94
N ARG A 51 8.26 1.24 -12.81
CA ARG A 51 9.09 2.40 -12.47
C ARG A 51 10.55 2.01 -12.24
N ALA A 52 10.82 0.92 -11.54
CA ALA A 52 12.18 0.43 -11.31
C ALA A 52 12.87 0.08 -12.64
N SER A 53 12.16 -0.59 -13.56
CA SER A 53 12.68 -0.92 -14.90
C SER A 53 13.02 0.32 -15.74
N LEU A 54 12.27 1.41 -15.60
CA LEU A 54 12.58 2.67 -16.28
C LEU A 54 13.82 3.36 -15.68
N ALA A 55 14.01 3.25 -14.36
CA ALA A 55 15.17 3.84 -13.68
C ALA A 55 16.47 3.09 -14.00
N SER A 56 16.42 1.77 -14.19
CA SER A 56 17.59 0.95 -14.58
C SER A 56 17.91 1.02 -16.09
N GLY A 57 17.04 1.62 -16.90
CA GLY A 57 17.25 1.86 -18.33
C GLY A 57 18.36 2.88 -18.68
N SER A 58 19.01 3.48 -17.67
CA SER A 58 20.20 4.31 -17.83
C SER A 58 21.45 3.56 -17.33
N GLY A 59 21.89 2.58 -18.13
CA GLY A 59 23.24 2.00 -18.06
C GLY A 59 23.49 0.91 -17.01
N GLY A 60 23.55 -0.34 -17.49
CA GLY A 60 24.57 -1.32 -17.07
C GLY A 60 24.37 -2.08 -15.75
N ASP A 61 24.45 -3.40 -15.87
CA ASP A 61 24.56 -4.43 -14.83
C ASP A 61 23.32 -4.77 -13.98
N SER A 62 22.72 -5.90 -14.36
CA SER A 62 21.77 -6.67 -13.56
C SER A 62 22.43 -7.11 -12.26
N ILE A 63 22.07 -6.46 -11.16
CA ILE A 63 22.11 -7.10 -9.86
C ILE A 63 20.80 -7.87 -9.72
N GLU A 64 20.89 -9.20 -9.84
CA GLU A 64 19.89 -10.15 -9.35
C GLU A 64 19.68 -9.91 -7.85
N GLY A 65 18.77 -9.00 -7.53
CA GLY A 65 18.23 -8.83 -6.19
C GLY A 65 17.15 -9.86 -5.97
N ASP A 66 17.57 -10.99 -5.39
CA ASP A 66 16.79 -11.95 -4.61
C ASP A 66 15.26 -11.79 -4.76
N ALA A 67 14.66 -12.67 -5.55
CA ALA A 67 13.21 -12.83 -5.60
C ALA A 67 12.75 -13.37 -4.24
N VAL A 68 12.69 -12.49 -3.25
CA VAL A 68 11.95 -12.70 -2.03
C VAL A 68 10.52 -12.91 -2.49
N SER A 69 10.10 -14.16 -2.61
CA SER A 69 8.69 -14.52 -2.60
C SER A 69 8.13 -13.86 -1.35
N PRO A 70 7.32 -12.79 -1.46
CA PRO A 70 6.73 -12.25 -0.26
C PRO A 70 5.70 -13.30 0.13
N ASN A 71 5.94 -13.96 1.25
CA ASN A 71 4.84 -14.46 2.06
C ASN A 71 3.75 -13.39 1.99
N ARG A 72 2.58 -13.79 1.50
CA ARG A 72 1.48 -12.88 1.20
C ARG A 72 1.30 -11.97 2.42
N PRO A 73 1.50 -10.63 2.29
CA PRO A 73 1.39 -9.74 3.43
C PRO A 73 0.04 -9.98 4.10
N SER A 74 0.04 -10.00 5.43
CA SER A 74 -1.18 -10.19 6.19
C SER A 74 -2.18 -9.06 5.87
N ASN A 75 -3.47 -9.34 6.05
CA ASN A 75 -4.54 -8.41 5.67
C ASN A 75 -4.44 -7.08 6.44
N ASP A 76 -4.00 -7.13 7.68
CA ASP A 76 -3.70 -5.98 8.54
C ASP A 76 -2.57 -5.12 7.98
N TYR A 77 -1.46 -5.71 7.55
CA TYR A 77 -0.37 -4.96 6.91
C TYR A 77 -0.79 -4.34 5.57
N SER A 78 -1.65 -5.04 4.84
CA SER A 78 -2.25 -4.55 3.60
C SER A 78 -3.10 -3.31 3.86
N LEU A 79 -3.99 -3.36 4.86
CA LEU A 79 -4.79 -2.21 5.27
C LEU A 79 -3.92 -1.06 5.79
N LEU A 80 -2.89 -1.36 6.58
CA LEU A 80 -1.99 -0.36 7.15
C LEU A 80 -1.22 0.39 6.06
N LEU A 81 -0.75 -0.30 5.02
CA LEU A 81 -0.13 0.35 3.86
C LEU A 81 -1.10 1.30 3.14
N LEU A 82 -2.33 0.86 2.90
CA LEU A 82 -3.34 1.69 2.23
C LEU A 82 -3.71 2.91 3.09
N TYR A 83 -3.77 2.74 4.41
CA TYR A 83 -3.92 3.85 5.37
C TYR A 83 -2.79 4.88 5.24
N PHE A 84 -1.53 4.45 5.31
CA PHE A 84 -0.39 5.35 5.17
C PHE A 84 -0.43 6.10 3.83
N ALA A 85 -0.71 5.38 2.74
CA ALA A 85 -0.82 5.97 1.41
C ALA A 85 -1.98 6.97 1.28
N MET A 86 -3.11 6.73 1.94
CA MET A 86 -4.30 7.59 1.78
C MET A 86 -4.35 8.78 2.72
N TYR A 87 -3.76 8.70 3.91
CA TYR A 87 -3.95 9.73 4.94
C TYR A 87 -2.65 10.31 5.51
N ASP A 88 -1.54 9.56 5.52
CA ASP A 88 -0.27 10.06 6.07
C ASP A 88 0.70 10.54 4.99
N SER A 89 0.50 10.15 3.73
CA SER A 89 1.38 10.45 2.60
C SER A 89 1.50 11.93 2.28
N ASP A 90 0.42 12.71 2.43
CA ASP A 90 0.41 14.15 2.15
C ASP A 90 1.39 14.90 3.06
N SER A 91 1.51 14.48 4.32
CA SER A 91 2.46 15.08 5.28
C SER A 91 3.92 14.89 4.86
N LEU A 92 4.21 13.90 4.02
CA LEU A 92 5.57 13.67 3.54
C LEU A 92 6.02 14.77 2.57
N ALA A 93 5.10 15.45 1.87
CA ALA A 93 5.47 16.48 0.90
C ALA A 93 6.26 17.64 1.53
N ASP A 94 5.99 17.93 2.80
CA ASP A 94 6.62 19.01 3.56
C ASP A 94 7.99 18.61 4.16
N TYR A 95 8.34 17.32 4.12
CA TYR A 95 9.59 16.83 4.68
C TYR A 95 10.77 16.90 3.71
N PRO A 96 11.99 17.16 4.21
CA PRO A 96 13.22 17.01 3.43
C PRO A 96 13.35 15.60 2.85
N VAL A 97 14.05 15.47 1.71
CA VAL A 97 14.27 14.19 1.00
C VAL A 97 14.71 13.05 1.95
N ASP A 98 15.70 13.31 2.81
CA ASP A 98 16.22 12.29 3.73
C ASP A 98 15.21 11.86 4.79
N MET A 99 14.34 12.76 5.24
CA MET A 99 13.28 12.44 6.19
C MET A 99 12.18 11.63 5.52
N ARG A 100 11.78 12.01 4.31
CA ARG A 100 10.83 11.23 3.50
C ARG A 100 11.31 9.80 3.30
N GLU A 101 12.57 9.63 2.93
CA GLU A 101 13.14 8.30 2.72
C GLU A 101 13.16 7.46 4.01
N ARG A 102 13.50 8.07 5.16
CA ARG A 102 13.40 7.39 6.46
C ARG A 102 11.97 6.99 6.81
N CYS A 103 10.97 7.83 6.51
CA CYS A 103 9.56 7.49 6.71
C CYS A 103 9.16 6.30 5.84
N LEU A 104 9.50 6.30 4.55
CA LEU A 104 9.23 5.20 3.63
C LEU A 104 9.90 3.89 4.08
N MET A 105 11.15 3.94 4.55
CA MET A 105 11.83 2.79 5.14
C MET A 105 11.15 2.28 6.41
N SER A 106 10.67 3.19 7.27
CA SER A 106 9.93 2.82 8.48
C SER A 106 8.61 2.12 8.14
N TRP A 107 7.85 2.66 7.19
CA TRP A 107 6.60 2.06 6.72
C TRP A 107 6.82 0.71 6.02
N SER A 108 7.89 0.57 5.25
CA SER A 108 8.31 -0.72 4.69
C SER A 108 8.55 -1.76 5.78
N LYS A 109 9.23 -1.39 6.87
CA LYS A 109 9.44 -2.30 8.01
C LYS A 109 8.14 -2.63 8.75
N GLN A 110 7.27 -1.65 8.97
CA GLN A 110 6.01 -1.84 9.71
C GLN A 110 5.02 -2.70 8.94
N THR A 111 4.97 -2.56 7.63
CA THR A 111 3.99 -3.27 6.77
C THR A 111 4.58 -4.55 6.14
N GLY A 112 5.90 -4.73 6.17
CA GLY A 112 6.58 -5.83 5.49
C GLY A 112 6.59 -5.73 3.96
N PHE A 113 6.10 -4.63 3.37
CA PHE A 113 6.16 -4.42 1.93
C PHE A 113 7.53 -3.91 1.49
N PRO A 114 8.01 -4.31 0.30
CA PRO A 114 9.21 -3.72 -0.30
C PRO A 114 9.08 -2.20 -0.39
N ILE A 115 10.19 -1.48 -0.17
CA ILE A 115 10.18 -0.01 -0.21
C ILE A 115 9.69 0.55 -1.54
N GLY A 116 9.90 -0.16 -2.66
CA GLY A 116 9.37 0.20 -3.97
C GLY A 116 7.83 0.22 -4.00
N ASP A 117 7.20 -0.82 -3.47
CA ASP A 117 5.74 -0.92 -3.36
C ASP A 117 5.19 0.19 -2.45
N VAL A 118 5.85 0.44 -1.30
CA VAL A 118 5.47 1.52 -0.38
C VAL A 118 5.57 2.89 -1.04
N ARG A 119 6.68 3.15 -1.74
CA ARG A 119 6.90 4.43 -2.42
C ARG A 119 5.86 4.65 -3.53
N GLU A 120 5.54 3.63 -4.31
CA GLU A 120 4.52 3.75 -5.35
C GLU A 120 3.10 3.95 -4.75
N ALA A 121 2.78 3.30 -3.63
CA ALA A 121 1.54 3.54 -2.90
C ALA A 121 1.43 5.01 -2.43
N VAL A 122 2.53 5.57 -1.92
CA VAL A 122 2.61 6.99 -1.52
C VAL A 122 2.48 7.94 -2.70
N ILE A 123 3.10 7.62 -3.85
CA ILE A 123 2.97 8.43 -5.09
C ILE A 123 1.52 8.46 -5.57
N LEU A 124 0.79 7.35 -5.46
CA LEU A 124 -0.63 7.30 -5.79
C LEU A 124 -1.46 8.19 -4.88
N GLY A 125 -1.11 8.25 -3.59
CA GLY A 125 -1.81 9.03 -2.59
C GLY A 125 -3.28 8.61 -2.46
N GLN A 126 -4.09 9.44 -1.79
CA GLN A 126 -5.51 9.18 -1.58
C GLN A 126 -6.27 8.95 -2.89
N ASN A 127 -6.10 9.85 -3.86
CA ASN A 127 -6.85 9.84 -5.11
C ASN A 127 -6.53 8.62 -5.99
N GLY A 128 -5.24 8.26 -6.08
CA GLY A 128 -4.80 7.11 -6.85
C GLY A 128 -5.31 5.80 -6.24
N ILE A 129 -5.22 5.65 -4.92
CA ILE A 129 -5.70 4.46 -4.22
C ILE A 129 -7.23 4.32 -4.33
N GLN A 130 -8.00 5.38 -4.13
CA GLN A 130 -9.46 5.35 -4.32
C GLN A 130 -9.85 4.97 -5.75
N SER A 131 -9.13 5.48 -6.76
CA SER A 131 -9.36 5.10 -8.15
C SER A 131 -9.11 3.60 -8.38
N LEU A 132 -8.07 3.03 -7.75
CA LEU A 132 -7.80 1.59 -7.83
C LEU A 132 -8.91 0.78 -7.16
N ILE A 133 -9.32 1.14 -5.94
CA ILE A 133 -10.41 0.45 -5.22
C ILE A 133 -11.68 0.38 -6.07
N ARG A 134 -12.08 1.50 -6.70
CA ARG A 134 -13.26 1.55 -7.57
C ARG A 134 -13.12 0.67 -8.81
N ALA A 135 -11.93 0.65 -9.42
CA ALA A 135 -11.66 -0.20 -10.58
C ALA A 135 -11.62 -1.70 -10.24
N CYS A 136 -11.28 -2.03 -8.99
CA CYS A 136 -11.25 -3.41 -8.47
C CYS A 136 -12.62 -3.88 -7.95
N THR A 137 -13.55 -2.95 -7.68
CA THR A 137 -14.88 -3.29 -7.18
C THR A 137 -15.80 -3.59 -8.37
N PRO A 138 -16.35 -4.81 -8.49
CA PRO A 138 -17.25 -5.13 -9.59
C PRO A 138 -18.50 -4.22 -9.53
N PRO A 139 -18.99 -3.71 -10.67
CA PRO A 139 -20.28 -3.03 -10.69
C PRO A 139 -21.33 -4.05 -10.27
N HIS A 140 -22.09 -3.76 -9.22
CA HIS A 140 -23.23 -4.60 -8.82
C HIS A 140 -24.16 -4.76 -10.03
N GLY A 141 -24.26 -5.99 -10.53
CA GLY A 141 -25.30 -6.43 -11.47
C GLY A 141 -26.54 -6.88 -10.72
#